data_AF-A0A523DXG6-F1
#
_entry.id   AF-A0A523DXG6-F1
#
_cell.length_a   1.000
_cell.length_b   1.000
_cell.length_c   1.000
_cell.angle_alpha   90.00
_cell.angle_beta   90.00
_cell.angle_gamma   90.00
#
_symmetry.space_group_name_H-M   'P 1'
#
loop_
_entity.id
_entity.type
_entity.pdbx_description
1 polymer ?
#
loop_
_entity_poly.entity_id
_entity_poly.type
_entity_poly.pdbx_seq_one_letter_code
_entity_poly.pdbx_strand_id
1 'polypeptide(L)'
;MASALLSAVCTSAFAQAPIQEMRGQAFREVSRYEVQKTRGRTGWVSVIVKLEDEPLAAYRGGVSGLPATSPMVTGAGRLDVRSPACQAYMGYLDGKQRAFEDACSRIIPDAFITHSYKIVFGGVALAVPEDQV
;
A
#
# COMPACT_ATOMS: atom_id res chain seq x y z
N MET A 1 10.98 -63.84 39.75
CA MET A 1 10.64 -62.58 40.44
C MET A 1 11.44 -61.46 39.79
N ALA A 2 10.78 -60.34 39.52
CA ALA A 2 11.18 -59.29 38.61
C ALA A 2 12.41 -58.48 39.07
N SER A 3 13.24 -58.05 38.12
CA SER A 3 13.86 -56.72 38.17
C SER A 3 14.41 -56.35 36.79
N ALA A 4 13.74 -55.41 36.13
CA ALA A 4 14.14 -54.80 34.87
C ALA A 4 14.41 -53.32 35.14
N LEU A 5 15.65 -52.88 34.98
CA LEU A 5 16.04 -51.48 34.88
C LEU A 5 17.25 -51.39 33.95
N LEU A 6 17.01 -51.11 32.67
CA LEU A 6 18.03 -50.52 31.81
C LEU A 6 17.46 -49.26 31.20
N SER A 7 17.99 -48.14 31.67
CA SER A 7 17.65 -46.78 31.32
C SER A 7 17.92 -46.53 29.84
N ALA A 8 16.89 -46.13 29.09
CA ALA A 8 17.05 -45.58 27.75
C ALA A 8 17.62 -44.16 27.88
N VAL A 9 18.92 -44.01 27.63
CA VAL A 9 19.53 -42.71 27.39
C VAL A 9 19.01 -42.23 26.03
N CYS A 10 18.08 -41.28 26.05
CA CYS A 10 17.57 -40.60 24.87
C CYS A 10 18.65 -39.64 24.37
N THR A 11 19.54 -40.12 23.49
CA THR A 11 20.46 -39.27 22.76
C THR A 11 19.66 -38.51 21.70
N SER A 12 19.23 -37.29 22.01
CA SER A 12 18.63 -36.41 21.01
C SER A 12 19.70 -36.02 20.00
N ALA A 13 19.70 -36.68 18.85
CA ALA A 13 20.39 -36.21 17.68
C ALA A 13 19.75 -34.88 17.25
N PHE A 14 20.33 -33.76 17.70
CA PHE A 14 20.11 -32.44 17.13
C PHE A 14 20.66 -32.47 15.70
N ALA A 15 19.84 -32.93 14.76
CA ALA A 15 20.10 -32.78 13.35
C ALA A 15 19.90 -31.30 12.98
N GLN A 16 21.00 -30.56 12.84
CA GLN A 16 21.02 -29.27 12.19
C GLN A 16 20.71 -29.50 10.70
N ALA A 17 19.43 -29.37 10.33
CA ALA A 17 19.04 -29.45 8.92
C ALA A 17 19.59 -28.24 8.15
N PRO A 18 20.27 -28.42 7.01
CA PRO A 18 20.74 -27.31 6.18
C PRO A 18 19.57 -26.54 5.55
N ILE A 19 19.70 -25.22 5.48
CA ILE A 19 18.75 -24.27 4.86
C ILE A 19 18.81 -24.35 3.33
N GLN A 20 18.63 -25.53 2.76
CA GLN A 20 18.60 -25.74 1.31
C GLN A 20 17.58 -26.83 1.01
N GLU A 21 16.30 -26.44 0.86
CA GLU A 21 15.29 -27.06 -0.05
C GLU A 21 13.84 -26.56 0.26
N MET A 22 13.60 -25.27 0.52
CA MET A 22 12.22 -24.71 0.54
C MET A 22 11.85 -24.01 -0.78
N ARG A 23 12.50 -24.37 -1.89
CA ARG A 23 12.10 -23.98 -3.26
C ARG A 23 11.08 -25.00 -3.76
N GLY A 24 9.83 -24.87 -3.32
CA GLY A 24 8.78 -25.78 -3.81
C GLY A 24 7.41 -25.61 -3.17
N GLN A 25 7.30 -24.88 -2.07
CA GLN A 25 5.99 -24.53 -1.53
C GLN A 25 5.47 -23.29 -2.24
N ALA A 26 4.81 -23.57 -3.36
CA ALA A 26 3.68 -22.83 -3.89
C ALA A 26 3.65 -21.38 -3.40
N PHE A 27 4.33 -20.51 -4.15
CA PHE A 27 3.87 -19.14 -4.27
C PHE A 27 2.40 -19.25 -4.67
N ARG A 28 1.52 -19.15 -3.67
CA ARG A 28 0.09 -19.32 -3.83
C ARG A 28 -0.25 -18.33 -4.92
N GLU A 29 -0.61 -18.86 -6.09
CA GLU A 29 -1.23 -18.07 -7.15
C GLU A 29 -2.20 -17.16 -6.42
N VAL A 30 -1.95 -15.85 -6.50
CA VAL A 30 -2.79 -14.86 -5.83
C VAL A 30 -4.15 -15.12 -6.40
N SER A 31 -4.98 -15.82 -5.63
CA SER A 31 -6.31 -16.22 -6.02
C SER A 31 -6.93 -14.95 -6.55
N ARG A 32 -7.24 -14.95 -7.84
CA ARG A 32 -7.97 -13.85 -8.44
C ARG A 32 -9.27 -13.82 -7.66
N TYR A 33 -9.32 -12.98 -6.63
CA TYR A 33 -10.54 -12.66 -5.96
C TYR A 33 -11.35 -11.98 -7.04
N GLU A 34 -12.22 -12.74 -7.69
CA GLU A 34 -13.35 -12.16 -8.38
C GLU A 34 -14.07 -11.37 -7.30
N VAL A 35 -13.85 -10.06 -7.33
CA VAL A 35 -14.59 -9.12 -6.51
C VAL A 35 -16.02 -9.30 -6.97
N GLN A 36 -16.79 -10.08 -6.22
CA GLN A 36 -18.22 -10.15 -6.37
C GLN A 36 -18.70 -8.71 -6.19
N LYS A 37 -19.14 -8.08 -7.29
CA LYS A 37 -19.73 -6.73 -7.29
C LYS A 37 -21.03 -6.86 -6.51
N THR A 38 -20.95 -6.85 -5.18
CA THR A 38 -22.12 -6.78 -4.32
C THR A 38 -22.76 -5.45 -4.63
N ARG A 39 -23.92 -5.50 -5.30
CA ARG A 39 -24.69 -4.33 -5.68
C ARG A 39 -24.75 -3.38 -4.49
N GLY A 40 -24.12 -2.21 -4.62
CA GLY A 40 -24.11 -1.23 -3.55
C GLY A 40 -25.55 -0.92 -3.19
N ARG A 41 -25.89 -0.94 -1.90
CA ARG A 41 -27.29 -0.74 -1.44
C ARG A 41 -27.91 0.59 -1.89
N THR A 42 -27.09 1.46 -2.46
CA THR A 42 -27.35 2.85 -2.83
C THR A 42 -27.19 3.14 -4.33
N GLY A 43 -26.71 2.20 -5.16
CA GLY A 43 -26.37 2.44 -6.58
C GLY A 43 -25.00 3.11 -6.81
N TRP A 44 -24.16 3.16 -5.77
CA TRP A 44 -22.83 3.76 -5.81
C TRP A 44 -21.76 2.73 -5.44
N VAL A 45 -20.60 2.83 -6.08
CA VAL A 45 -19.40 2.02 -5.83
C VAL A 45 -18.29 2.93 -5.32
N SER A 46 -17.68 2.56 -4.19
CA SER A 46 -16.51 3.27 -3.66
C SER A 46 -15.24 2.71 -4.29
N VAL A 47 -14.48 3.56 -4.97
CA VAL A 47 -13.21 3.21 -5.61
C VAL A 47 -12.09 4.01 -4.96
N ILE A 48 -10.93 3.38 -4.78
CA ILE A 48 -9.71 4.07 -4.36
C ILE A 48 -8.75 4.03 -5.55
N VAL A 49 -8.37 5.20 -6.04
CA VAL A 49 -7.46 5.38 -7.17
C VAL A 49 -6.10 5.82 -6.64
N LYS A 50 -5.06 5.07 -6.99
CA LYS A 50 -3.67 5.45 -6.76
C LYS A 50 -3.21 6.33 -7.92
N LEU A 51 -2.62 7.48 -7.61
CA LEU A 51 -2.02 8.36 -8.60
C LEU A 51 -0.55 7.96 -8.85
N GLU A 52 -0.01 8.43 -9.97
CA GLU A 52 1.34 8.05 -10.42
C GLU A 52 2.45 8.68 -9.58
N ASP A 53 2.27 9.95 -9.17
CA ASP A 53 3.26 10.68 -8.38
C ASP A 53 3.47 10.05 -6.99
N GLU A 54 4.71 10.03 -6.51
CA GLU A 54 5.06 9.43 -5.22
C GLU A 54 4.37 10.18 -4.06
N PRO A 55 3.88 9.46 -3.03
CA PRO A 55 3.32 10.09 -1.84
C PRO A 55 4.41 10.83 -1.03
N LEU A 56 4.00 11.83 -0.24
CA LEU A 56 4.90 12.70 0.53
C LEU A 56 5.93 11.93 1.37
N ALA A 57 5.54 10.79 1.97
CA ALA A 57 6.44 9.99 2.81
C ALA A 57 7.49 9.20 2.00
N ALA A 58 7.19 8.87 0.74
CA ALA A 58 8.06 8.09 -0.13
C ALA A 58 8.88 8.96 -1.08
N TYR A 59 8.47 10.21 -1.31
CA TYR A 59 9.08 11.08 -2.33
C TYR A 59 10.58 11.30 -2.10
N ARG A 60 11.38 10.81 -3.04
CA ARG A 60 12.85 10.81 -2.96
C ARG A 60 13.52 12.01 -3.63
N GLY A 61 12.74 12.96 -4.14
CA GLY A 61 13.23 14.00 -5.05
C GLY A 61 13.11 13.56 -6.52
N GLY A 62 13.20 14.52 -7.45
CA GLY A 62 13.12 14.25 -8.89
C GLY A 62 12.29 15.28 -9.65
N VAL A 63 11.38 15.97 -8.97
CA VAL A 63 10.70 17.14 -9.53
C VAL A 63 11.61 18.36 -9.38
N SER A 64 11.87 19.05 -10.50
CA SER A 64 12.74 20.22 -10.53
C SER A 64 12.27 21.30 -9.53
N GLY A 65 13.19 21.79 -8.71
CA GLY A 65 12.90 22.79 -7.68
C GLY A 65 12.21 22.24 -6.42
N LEU A 66 11.90 20.94 -6.34
CA LEU A 66 11.29 20.31 -5.17
C LEU A 66 12.25 19.32 -4.50
N PRO A 67 12.77 19.63 -3.30
CA PRO A 67 13.67 18.74 -2.57
C PRO A 67 12.95 17.46 -2.09
N ALA A 68 13.73 16.40 -1.86
CA ALA A 68 13.23 15.15 -1.31
C ALA A 68 12.58 15.35 0.07
N THR A 69 11.50 14.60 0.35
CA THR A 69 10.76 14.68 1.62
C THR A 69 10.84 13.38 2.41
N SER A 70 11.20 12.27 1.77
CA SER A 70 11.28 10.97 2.45
C SER A 70 12.30 10.99 3.59
N PRO A 71 11.94 10.52 4.81
CA PRO A 71 12.88 10.38 5.93
C PRO A 71 14.08 9.50 5.59
N MET A 72 13.89 8.51 4.71
CA MET A 72 14.95 7.62 4.24
C MET A 72 16.01 8.34 3.40
N VAL A 73 15.64 9.43 2.70
CA VAL A 73 16.58 10.21 1.87
C VAL A 73 17.14 11.39 2.66
N THR A 74 16.29 12.05 3.46
CA THR A 74 16.69 13.21 4.27
C THR A 74 17.48 12.83 5.52
N GLY A 75 17.46 11.56 5.93
CA GLY A 75 18.09 11.09 7.16
C GLY A 75 17.33 11.49 8.44
N ALA A 76 16.14 12.08 8.31
CA ALA A 76 15.33 12.47 9.46
C ALA A 76 14.77 11.24 10.18
N GLY A 77 14.69 11.29 11.52
CA GLY A 77 14.08 10.22 12.31
C GLY A 77 12.56 10.09 12.12
N ARG A 78 11.90 11.13 11.60
CA ARG A 78 10.47 11.16 11.30
C ARG A 78 10.18 12.15 10.17
N LEU A 79 9.13 11.89 9.41
CA LEU A 79 8.59 12.84 8.43
C LEU A 79 8.02 14.09 9.13
N ASP A 80 8.57 15.26 8.82
CA ASP A 80 8.03 16.55 9.24
C ASP A 80 7.18 17.18 8.13
N VAL A 81 5.86 16.97 8.22
CA VAL A 81 4.87 17.49 7.27
C VAL A 81 4.78 19.02 7.23
N ARG A 82 5.35 19.72 8.22
CA ARG A 82 5.36 21.19 8.29
C ARG A 82 6.63 21.80 7.73
N SER A 83 7.63 20.98 7.39
CA SER A 83 8.86 21.47 6.79
C SER A 83 8.58 22.17 5.44
N PRO A 84 9.37 23.20 5.06
CA PRO A 84 9.18 23.90 3.80
C PRO A 84 9.19 22.98 2.57
N ALA A 85 10.07 21.96 2.59
CA ALA A 85 10.14 20.92 1.56
C ALA A 85 8.82 20.13 1.43
N CYS A 86 8.27 19.70 2.56
CA CYS A 86 7.01 18.95 2.57
C CYS A 86 5.83 19.79 2.14
N GLN A 87 5.76 21.06 2.56
CA GLN A 87 4.69 21.97 2.16
C GLN A 87 4.75 22.27 0.65
N ALA A 88 5.95 22.51 0.11
CA ALA A 88 6.14 22.74 -1.32
C ALA A 88 5.70 21.51 -2.15
N TYR A 89 6.11 20.31 -1.74
CA TYR A 89 5.71 19.08 -2.44
C TYR A 89 4.22 18.77 -2.25
N MET A 90 3.63 19.09 -1.10
CA MET A 90 2.19 18.93 -0.89
C MET A 90 1.38 19.84 -1.81
N GLY A 91 1.83 21.08 -2.04
CA GLY A 91 1.23 21.96 -3.05
C GLY A 91 1.33 21.40 -4.48
N TYR A 92 2.43 20.73 -4.83
CA TYR A 92 2.54 20.02 -6.10
C TYR A 92 1.52 18.87 -6.21
N LEU A 93 1.40 18.03 -5.18
CA LEU A 93 0.41 16.95 -5.15
C LEU A 93 -1.03 17.46 -5.22
N ASP A 94 -1.31 18.61 -4.61
CA ASP A 94 -2.63 19.27 -4.69
C ASP A 94 -2.99 19.61 -6.15
N GLY A 95 -2.03 20.15 -6.91
CA GLY A 95 -2.22 20.41 -8.34
C GLY A 95 -2.50 19.14 -9.13
N LYS A 96 -1.81 18.03 -8.83
CA LYS A 96 -2.02 16.74 -9.48
C LYS A 96 -3.40 16.15 -9.19
N GLN A 97 -3.83 16.19 -7.93
CA GLN A 97 -5.15 15.69 -7.53
C GLN A 97 -6.27 16.53 -8.15
N ARG A 98 -6.12 17.85 -8.19
CA ARG A 98 -7.09 18.73 -8.84
C ARG A 98 -7.19 18.46 -10.34
N ALA A 99 -6.07 18.27 -11.02
CA ALA A 99 -6.08 17.91 -12.44
C ALA A 99 -6.80 16.57 -12.70
N PHE A 100 -6.64 15.59 -11.80
CA PHE A 100 -7.39 14.34 -11.85
C PHE A 100 -8.90 14.57 -11.61
N GLU A 101 -9.27 15.33 -10.59
CA GLU A 101 -10.67 15.68 -10.31
C GLU A 101 -11.35 16.40 -11.49
N ASP A 102 -10.67 17.35 -12.11
CA ASP A 102 -11.14 18.07 -13.29
C ASP A 102 -11.27 17.14 -14.52
N ALA A 103 -10.44 16.10 -14.62
CA ALA A 103 -10.58 15.08 -15.66
C ALA A 103 -11.76 14.14 -15.36
N CYS A 104 -11.90 13.68 -14.11
CA CYS A 104 -12.99 12.80 -13.69
C CYS A 104 -14.36 13.46 -13.85
N SER A 105 -14.53 14.70 -13.39
CA SER A 105 -15.80 15.43 -13.48
C SER A 105 -16.28 15.65 -14.92
N ARG A 106 -15.37 15.67 -15.90
CA ARG A 106 -15.71 15.74 -17.34
C ARG A 106 -16.20 14.42 -17.91
N ILE A 107 -15.76 13.29 -17.34
CA ILE A 107 -16.09 11.94 -17.84
C ILE A 107 -17.30 11.38 -17.09
N ILE A 108 -17.32 11.54 -15.76
CA ILE A 108 -18.36 11.05 -14.85
C ILE A 108 -18.80 12.21 -13.95
N PRO A 109 -19.74 13.06 -14.40
CA PRO A 109 -20.14 14.26 -13.67
C PRO A 109 -20.75 13.99 -12.29
N ASP A 110 -21.39 12.83 -12.13
CA ASP A 110 -22.01 12.41 -10.88
C ASP A 110 -21.01 11.81 -9.89
N ALA A 111 -19.78 11.48 -10.32
CA ALA A 111 -18.75 10.99 -9.42
C ALA A 111 -18.21 12.13 -8.54
N PHE A 112 -18.02 11.84 -7.26
CA PHE A 112 -17.47 12.81 -6.31
C PHE A 112 -16.35 12.19 -5.47
N ILE A 113 -15.38 13.02 -5.12
CA ILE A 113 -14.25 12.62 -4.28
C ILE A 113 -14.67 12.68 -2.82
N THR A 114 -14.51 11.55 -2.13
CA THR A 114 -14.83 11.44 -0.69
C THR A 114 -13.60 11.72 0.17
N HIS A 115 -12.42 11.28 -0.27
CA HIS A 115 -11.17 11.45 0.49
C HIS A 115 -9.97 11.65 -0.43
N SER A 116 -8.96 12.34 0.07
CA SER A 116 -7.67 12.52 -0.60
C SER A 116 -6.52 12.08 0.31
N TYR A 117 -5.63 11.23 -0.21
CA TYR A 117 -4.54 10.61 0.53
C TYR A 117 -3.18 11.02 -0.05
N LYS A 118 -2.55 12.06 0.51
CA LYS A 118 -1.28 12.60 -0.02
C LYS A 118 -0.04 12.06 0.69
N ILE A 119 -0.19 11.62 1.94
CA ILE A 119 0.95 11.38 2.83
C ILE A 119 1.60 10.01 2.59
N VAL A 120 0.81 8.94 2.65
CA VAL A 120 1.33 7.55 2.63
C VAL A 120 0.93 6.81 1.36
N PHE A 121 -0.29 7.03 0.87
CA PHE A 121 -0.83 6.27 -0.27
C PHE A 121 -0.59 6.95 -1.62
N GLY A 122 -0.84 8.27 -1.73
CA GLY A 122 -0.70 9.00 -2.98
C GLY A 122 -1.88 8.74 -3.91
N GLY A 123 -3.08 9.14 -3.51
CA GLY A 123 -4.30 8.84 -4.27
C GLY A 123 -5.55 9.52 -3.75
N VAL A 124 -6.70 9.14 -4.31
CA VAL A 124 -8.03 9.65 -3.95
C VAL A 124 -9.03 8.51 -3.83
N ALA A 125 -10.03 8.69 -2.97
CA ALA A 125 -11.20 7.82 -2.90
C ALA A 125 -12.39 8.56 -3.50
N LEU A 126 -13.12 7.89 -4.39
CA LEU A 126 -14.28 8.45 -5.07
C LEU A 126 -15.47 7.50 -4.97
N ALA A 127 -16.66 8.09 -4.89
CA ALA A 127 -17.91 7.39 -5.10
C ALA A 127 -18.34 7.58 -6.56
N VAL A 128 -18.59 6.47 -7.24
CA VAL A 128 -18.95 6.42 -8.66
C VAL A 128 -20.29 5.71 -8.81
N PRO A 129 -21.19 6.16 -9.70
CA PRO A 129 -22.40 5.41 -10.03
C PRO A 129 -22.05 3.99 -10.50
N GLU A 130 -22.82 2.99 -10.08
CA GLU A 130 -22.51 1.57 -10.34
C GLU A 130 -22.41 1.22 -11.83
N ASP A 131 -23.14 1.93 -12.69
CA ASP A 131 -23.15 1.79 -14.15
C ASP A 131 -21.90 2.38 -14.84
N GLN A 132 -21.06 3.11 -14.11
CA GLN A 132 -19.88 3.81 -14.61
C GLN A 132 -18.56 3.20 -14.11
N VAL A 133 -18.59 1.98 -13.54
CA VAL A 133 -17.42 1.23 -13.02
C VAL A 133 -17.28 -0.14 -13.67
#